data_AF-A0A8J5TWE3-F1
#
_entry.id   AF-A0A8J5TWE3-F1
#
_cell.length_a   1.000
_cell.length_b   1.000
_cell.length_c   1.000
_cell.angle_alpha   90.00
_cell.angle_beta   90.00
_cell.angle_gamma   90.00
#
_symmetry.space_group_name_H-M   'P 1'
#
loop_
_entity.id
_entity.type
_entity.pdbx_description
1 polymer ?
#
loop_
_entity_poly.entity_id
_entity_poly.type
_entity_poly.pdbx_seq_one_letter_code
_entity_poly.pdbx_strand_id
1 'polypeptide(L)'
;MDIDVQCTICGSSEASRCARCRSAAYCSLECQQTDWRTHRLLCTKFSEQAQDNYASRPSPTHYLAIFFPMDKKRPSIVWIDTKKDKYEVEPYFHPVLDQLLHIPGNDGYIGRGLRQVQGNVLRGRTSWQNTLNLWFLDPDVTPRNITTNQAIHGTIPTLIGDTWGEFIWKGPVVAVMRKGTGYEPRHSTDITLTAYRDA
;
A
#
# COMPACT_ATOMS: atom_id res chain seq x y z
N MET A 1 6.29 -26.77 -0.76
CA MET A 1 5.14 -26.39 -1.59
C MET A 1 5.27 -24.91 -1.85
N ASP A 2 5.49 -24.54 -3.12
CA ASP A 2 5.50 -23.12 -3.51
C ASP A 2 4.18 -22.50 -3.09
N ILE A 3 4.26 -21.33 -2.45
CA ILE A 3 3.08 -20.53 -2.10
C ILE A 3 2.39 -20.22 -3.43
N ASP A 4 1.16 -20.71 -3.56
CA ASP A 4 0.30 -20.54 -4.74
C ASP A 4 0.24 -19.05 -5.09
N VAL A 5 0.91 -18.66 -6.18
CA VAL A 5 1.05 -17.26 -6.57
C VAL A 5 0.05 -16.96 -7.65
N GLN A 6 -0.81 -15.97 -7.39
CA GLN A 6 -1.88 -15.62 -8.31
C GLN A 6 -1.49 -14.45 -9.20
N CYS A 7 -2.01 -14.44 -10.42
CA CYS A 7 -1.85 -13.34 -11.36
C CYS A 7 -2.44 -12.06 -10.77
N THR A 8 -1.63 -10.99 -10.67
CA THR A 8 -2.03 -9.68 -10.16
C THR A 8 -3.19 -9.07 -10.94
N ILE A 9 -3.39 -9.42 -12.22
CA ILE A 9 -4.47 -8.85 -13.04
C ILE A 9 -5.76 -9.68 -13.02
N CYS A 10 -5.69 -11.01 -13.19
CA CYS A 10 -6.87 -11.86 -13.40
C CYS A 10 -7.07 -12.95 -12.35
N GLY A 11 -6.17 -13.11 -11.37
CA GLY A 11 -6.31 -14.08 -10.29
C GLY A 11 -5.95 -15.53 -10.64
N SER A 12 -5.58 -15.83 -11.90
CA SER A 12 -5.12 -17.17 -12.31
C SER A 12 -3.97 -17.69 -11.43
N SER A 13 -4.02 -18.97 -11.04
CA SER A 13 -2.97 -19.68 -10.29
C SER A 13 -1.71 -19.97 -11.12
N GLU A 14 -1.83 -19.94 -12.45
CA GLU A 14 -0.72 -20.22 -13.37
C GLU A 14 0.15 -18.96 -13.58
N ALA A 15 0.56 -18.31 -12.50
CA ALA A 15 1.31 -17.08 -12.56
C ALA A 15 2.78 -17.27 -12.21
N SER A 16 3.63 -16.52 -12.89
CA SER A 16 5.06 -16.42 -12.58
C SER A 16 5.38 -15.06 -11.98
N ARG A 17 6.22 -15.04 -10.94
CA ARG A 17 6.67 -13.80 -10.33
C ARG A 17 7.44 -12.94 -11.34
N CYS A 18 7.26 -11.63 -11.26
CA CYS A 18 8.05 -10.69 -12.03
C CYS A 18 9.55 -10.94 -11.77
N ALA A 19 10.31 -11.18 -12.84
CA ALA A 19 11.72 -11.54 -12.78
C ALA A 19 12.59 -10.50 -12.02
N ARG A 20 12.16 -9.24 -12.02
CA ARG A 20 12.89 -8.13 -11.38
C ARG A 20 12.57 -7.98 -9.89
N CYS A 21 11.32 -7.69 -9.56
CA CYS A 21 10.94 -7.32 -8.20
C CYS A 21 10.49 -8.49 -7.34
N ARG A 22 10.08 -9.62 -7.95
CA ARG A 22 9.49 -10.80 -7.30
C ARG A 22 8.27 -10.52 -6.39
N SER A 23 7.71 -9.31 -6.43
CA SER A 23 6.64 -8.81 -5.54
C SER A 23 5.24 -8.81 -6.18
N ALA A 24 5.15 -8.98 -7.50
CA ALA A 24 3.92 -9.22 -8.26
C ALA A 24 4.11 -10.44 -9.18
N ALA A 25 3.02 -11.03 -9.67
CA ALA A 25 3.05 -12.18 -10.55
C ALA A 25 2.02 -12.08 -11.68
N TYR A 26 2.32 -12.69 -12.82
CA TYR A 26 1.45 -12.64 -14.00
C TYR A 26 1.42 -13.99 -14.70
N CYS A 27 0.25 -14.38 -15.21
CA CYS A 27 0.08 -15.60 -16.00
C CYS A 27 0.45 -15.42 -17.48
N SER A 28 0.58 -14.17 -17.94
CA SER A 28 0.93 -13.85 -19.33
C SER A 28 1.65 -12.51 -19.44
N LEU A 29 2.34 -12.32 -20.57
CA LEU A 29 2.94 -11.03 -20.94
C LEU A 29 1.86 -9.93 -21.04
N GLU A 30 0.67 -10.27 -21.53
CA GLU A 30 -0.46 -9.35 -21.62
C GLU A 30 -0.88 -8.83 -20.24
N CYS A 31 -1.02 -9.72 -19.25
CA CYS A 31 -1.31 -9.31 -17.88
C CYS A 31 -0.20 -8.42 -17.30
N GLN A 32 1.07 -8.73 -17.58
CA GLN A 32 2.18 -7.88 -17.15
C GLN A 32 2.15 -6.50 -17.82
N GLN A 33 1.85 -6.43 -19.11
CA GLN A 33 1.78 -5.16 -19.86
C GLN A 33 0.61 -4.29 -19.40
N THR A 34 -0.56 -4.90 -19.15
CA THR A 34 -1.70 -4.24 -18.52
C THR A 34 -1.32 -3.65 -17.17
N ASP A 35 -0.48 -4.33 -16.40
CA ASP A 35 -0.02 -3.82 -15.11
C ASP A 35 1.06 -2.73 -15.20
N TRP A 36 1.79 -2.68 -16.32
CA TRP A 36 3.12 -2.10 -16.40
C TRP A 36 3.17 -0.62 -16.00
N ARG A 37 2.17 0.17 -16.38
CA ARG A 37 2.12 1.63 -16.12
C ARG A 37 2.26 1.94 -14.63
N THR A 38 1.55 1.21 -13.79
CA THR A 38 1.54 1.37 -12.32
C THR A 38 2.67 0.54 -11.70
N HIS A 39 2.88 -0.70 -12.17
CA HIS A 39 3.94 -1.59 -11.70
C HIS A 39 5.32 -0.94 -11.72
N ARG A 40 5.68 -0.33 -12.86
CA ARG A 40 7.03 0.21 -13.11
C ARG A 40 7.40 1.35 -12.18
N LEU A 41 6.42 2.00 -11.54
CA LEU A 41 6.68 3.08 -10.59
C LEU A 41 7.46 2.60 -9.37
N LEU A 42 7.23 1.35 -8.97
CA LEU A 42 7.76 0.77 -7.74
C LEU A 42 8.54 -0.53 -7.98
N CYS A 43 8.45 -1.16 -9.16
CA CYS A 43 9.14 -2.40 -9.52
C CYS A 43 10.64 -2.39 -9.17
N THR A 44 11.37 -1.36 -9.62
CA THR A 44 12.80 -1.22 -9.32
C THR A 44 13.04 -1.11 -7.82
N LYS A 45 12.22 -0.33 -7.11
CA LYS A 45 12.39 -0.10 -5.67
C LYS A 45 12.13 -1.35 -4.85
N PHE A 46 11.15 -2.16 -5.21
CA PHE A 46 10.96 -3.48 -4.60
C PHE A 46 12.11 -4.44 -4.88
N SER A 47 12.67 -4.40 -6.10
CA SER A 47 13.83 -5.20 -6.47
C SER A 47 15.05 -4.86 -5.60
N GLU A 48 15.33 -3.56 -5.39
CA GLU A 48 16.40 -3.10 -4.49
C GLU A 48 16.21 -3.66 -3.06
N GLN A 49 15.00 -3.58 -2.50
CA GLN A 49 14.75 -4.11 -1.14
C GLN A 49 14.90 -5.65 -1.07
N ALA A 50 14.48 -6.38 -2.10
CA ALA A 50 14.56 -7.82 -2.14
C ALA A 50 15.99 -8.34 -2.39
N GLN A 51 16.80 -7.64 -3.19
CA GLN A 51 18.19 -8.00 -3.47
C GLN A 51 19.05 -7.98 -2.21
N ASP A 52 18.81 -7.03 -1.33
CA ASP A 52 19.52 -6.92 -0.06
C ASP A 52 18.97 -7.87 1.02
N ASN A 53 18.09 -8.82 0.68
CA ASN A 53 17.35 -9.65 1.64
C ASN A 53 16.68 -8.82 2.74
N TYR A 54 16.21 -7.61 2.41
CA TYR A 54 15.70 -6.64 3.37
C TYR A 54 16.71 -6.24 4.46
N ALA A 55 18.02 -6.30 4.21
CA ALA A 55 19.06 -5.87 5.15
C ALA A 55 18.96 -4.37 5.48
N SER A 56 18.35 -3.59 4.60
CA SER A 56 17.99 -2.18 4.85
C SER A 56 16.89 -2.00 5.90
N ARG A 57 16.23 -3.08 6.36
CA ARG A 57 15.16 -3.01 7.36
C ARG A 57 15.73 -2.48 8.68
N PRO A 58 15.25 -1.33 9.19
CA PRO A 58 15.86 -0.72 10.37
C PRO A 58 15.69 -1.54 11.65
N SER A 59 14.57 -2.24 11.82
CA SER A 59 14.33 -3.14 12.96
C SER A 59 13.24 -4.19 12.63
N PRO A 60 13.07 -5.23 13.47
CA PRO A 60 11.99 -6.21 13.31
C PRO A 60 10.57 -5.64 13.35
N THR A 61 10.39 -4.43 13.89
CA THR A 61 9.10 -3.72 13.96
C THR A 61 8.83 -2.82 12.76
N HIS A 62 9.79 -2.71 11.83
CA HIS A 62 9.60 -1.98 10.59
C HIS A 62 9.06 -2.89 9.49
N TYR A 63 8.08 -2.38 8.75
CA TYR A 63 7.47 -3.07 7.61
C TYR A 63 7.43 -2.15 6.40
N LEU A 64 7.56 -2.74 5.21
CA LEU A 64 7.41 -1.98 3.97
C LEU A 64 5.98 -1.45 3.83
N ALA A 65 5.90 -0.19 3.44
CA ALA A 65 4.68 0.52 3.09
C ALA A 65 4.88 1.31 1.79
N ILE A 66 3.77 1.76 1.20
CA ILE A 66 3.80 2.67 0.05
C ILE A 66 3.25 4.02 0.49
N PHE A 67 4.06 5.06 0.31
CA PHE A 67 3.71 6.44 0.60
C PHE A 67 3.36 7.17 -0.69
N PHE A 68 2.22 7.88 -0.66
CA PHE A 68 1.72 8.74 -1.71
C PHE A 68 1.81 10.19 -1.22
N PRO A 69 2.95 10.86 -1.44
CA PRO A 69 3.08 12.28 -1.14
C PRO A 69 2.09 13.09 -1.98
N MET A 70 1.40 14.06 -1.36
CA MET A 70 0.37 14.84 -2.07
C MET A 70 0.96 15.76 -3.15
N ASP A 71 2.20 16.21 -2.94
CA ASP A 71 2.91 17.22 -3.73
C ASP A 71 3.80 16.63 -4.82
N LYS A 72 3.94 15.31 -4.91
CA LYS A 72 4.75 14.64 -5.94
C LYS A 72 3.88 13.77 -6.83
N LYS A 73 4.37 13.48 -8.04
CA LYS A 73 3.65 12.68 -9.05
C LYS A 73 3.88 11.17 -8.95
N ARG A 74 4.71 10.71 -8.01
CA ARG A 74 5.11 9.30 -7.90
C ARG A 74 5.06 8.83 -6.45
N PRO A 75 4.58 7.61 -6.19
CA PRO A 75 4.68 6.99 -4.89
C PRO A 75 6.12 6.58 -4.56
N SER A 76 6.38 6.32 -3.29
CA SER A 76 7.66 5.82 -2.78
C SER A 76 7.45 4.65 -1.82
N ILE A 77 8.41 3.73 -1.79
CA ILE A 77 8.48 2.69 -0.77
C ILE A 77 9.14 3.28 0.47
N VAL A 78 8.58 3.02 1.65
CA VAL A 78 9.10 3.49 2.94
C VAL A 78 9.06 2.37 3.97
N TRP A 79 9.97 2.41 4.95
CA TRP A 79 9.92 1.58 6.14
C TRP A 79 9.10 2.30 7.21
N ILE A 80 8.09 1.61 7.76
CA ILE A 80 7.24 2.16 8.82
C ILE A 80 7.39 1.33 10.07
N ASP A 81 7.85 1.98 11.14
CA ASP A 81 7.87 1.38 12.47
C ASP A 81 6.46 1.10 12.96
N THR A 82 6.32 0.07 13.78
CA THR A 82 5.04 -0.31 14.38
C THR A 82 5.20 -0.44 15.88
N LYS A 83 4.36 0.28 16.61
CA LYS A 83 4.44 0.37 18.07
C LYS A 83 3.25 -0.33 18.70
N LYS A 84 3.53 -1.13 19.73
CA LYS A 84 2.47 -1.75 20.55
C LYS A 84 1.66 -0.64 21.21
N ASP A 85 0.34 -0.71 21.09
CA ASP A 85 -0.54 0.13 21.88
C ASP A 85 -0.42 -0.26 23.36
N LYS A 86 -0.20 0.75 24.20
CA LYS A 86 -0.02 0.56 25.64
C LYS A 86 -1.32 0.29 26.39
N TYR A 87 -2.46 0.53 25.76
CA TYR A 87 -3.79 0.38 26.35
C TYR A 87 -4.52 -0.89 25.90
N GLU A 88 -4.03 -1.55 24.85
CA GLU A 88 -4.64 -2.76 24.31
C GLU A 88 -4.21 -4.01 25.09
N VAL A 89 -5.21 -4.81 25.48
CA VAL A 89 -5.00 -6.09 26.20
C VAL A 89 -4.28 -7.10 25.31
N GLU A 90 -4.64 -7.17 24.02
CA GLU A 90 -3.91 -7.94 23.02
C GLU A 90 -2.94 -7.04 22.25
N PRO A 91 -1.74 -7.50 21.85
CA PRO A 91 -0.78 -6.68 21.12
C PRO A 91 -1.36 -6.12 19.81
N TYR A 92 -1.78 -4.85 19.82
CA TYR A 92 -2.15 -4.11 18.63
C TYR A 92 -0.99 -3.22 18.24
N PHE A 93 -0.43 -3.43 17.05
CA PHE A 93 0.73 -2.66 16.61
C PHE A 93 0.27 -1.56 15.65
N HIS A 94 0.28 -0.30 16.07
CA HIS A 94 -0.07 0.82 15.20
C HIS A 94 1.13 1.24 14.34
N PRO A 95 0.94 1.47 13.03
CA PRO A 95 1.97 2.09 12.22
C PRO A 95 2.24 3.52 12.70
N VAL A 96 3.50 3.90 12.80
CA VAL A 96 3.91 5.27 13.17
C VAL A 96 3.85 6.14 11.91
N LEU A 97 2.83 6.99 11.81
CA LEU A 97 2.51 7.75 10.58
C LEU A 97 2.68 9.26 10.72
N ASP A 98 3.06 9.78 11.89
CA ASP A 98 3.05 11.22 12.19
C ASP A 98 3.92 12.05 11.24
N GLN A 99 5.04 11.50 10.78
CA GLN A 99 5.91 12.18 9.83
C GLN A 99 5.39 12.14 8.39
N LEU A 100 4.62 11.12 8.02
CA LEU A 100 4.13 10.91 6.65
C LEU A 100 2.76 11.54 6.42
N LEU A 101 1.89 11.49 7.44
CA LEU A 101 0.56 12.08 7.44
C LEU A 101 0.58 13.44 8.15
N HIS A 102 1.41 14.34 7.61
CA HIS A 102 1.57 15.70 8.07
C HIS A 102 1.58 16.66 6.87
N ILE A 103 1.06 17.87 7.08
CA ILE A 103 1.12 18.97 6.10
C ILE A 103 1.80 20.17 6.76
N PRO A 104 2.93 20.65 6.23
CA PRO A 104 3.63 21.81 6.76
C PRO A 104 2.71 23.03 6.93
N GLY A 105 2.87 23.73 8.06
CA GLY A 105 2.04 24.87 8.42
C GLY A 105 0.75 24.49 9.15
N ASN A 106 0.58 23.25 9.60
CA ASN A 106 -0.47 22.86 10.55
C ASN A 106 0.17 22.43 11.86
N ASP A 107 -0.25 23.05 12.95
CA ASP A 107 0.27 22.78 14.28
C ASP A 107 -0.51 21.63 14.92
N GLY A 108 0.23 20.70 15.55
CA GLY A 108 -0.36 19.57 16.26
C GLY A 108 -0.81 18.40 15.36
N TYR A 109 -1.59 17.51 15.96
CA TYR A 109 -2.09 16.30 15.32
C TYR A 109 -3.31 16.60 14.44
N ILE A 110 -3.27 16.12 13.20
CA ILE A 110 -4.43 16.11 12.30
C ILE A 110 -5.08 14.74 12.43
N GLY A 111 -6.41 14.71 12.58
CA GLY A 111 -7.19 13.48 12.56
C GLY A 111 -6.84 12.58 11.38
N ARG A 112 -7.11 11.28 11.51
CA ARG A 112 -6.81 10.29 10.46
C ARG A 112 -8.05 9.48 10.11
N GLY A 113 -8.25 9.31 8.80
CA GLY A 113 -9.15 8.30 8.26
C GLY A 113 -8.41 7.00 7.95
N LEU A 114 -9.16 5.91 7.93
CA LEU A 114 -8.70 4.58 7.52
C LEU A 114 -9.71 3.98 6.55
N ARG A 115 -9.23 3.46 5.42
CA ARG A 115 -10.01 2.61 4.51
C ARG A 115 -9.34 1.24 4.42
N GLN A 116 -10.11 0.19 4.67
CA GLN A 116 -9.63 -1.19 4.57
C GLN A 116 -10.04 -1.78 3.22
N VAL A 117 -9.12 -2.48 2.58
CA VAL A 117 -9.34 -3.22 1.34
C VAL A 117 -8.94 -4.68 1.56
N GLN A 118 -9.86 -5.59 1.30
CA GLN A 118 -9.70 -7.03 1.50
C GLN A 118 -10.00 -7.74 0.18
N GLY A 119 -8.96 -7.98 -0.61
CA GLY A 119 -9.09 -8.56 -1.95
C GLY A 119 -9.68 -7.58 -2.97
N ASN A 120 -9.68 -8.01 -4.23
CA ASN A 120 -10.23 -7.25 -5.35
C ASN A 120 -11.05 -8.20 -6.24
N VAL A 121 -12.37 -8.17 -6.05
CA VAL A 121 -13.31 -9.01 -6.80
C VAL A 121 -13.22 -8.74 -8.30
N LEU A 122 -12.94 -7.50 -8.73
CA LEU A 122 -12.76 -7.14 -10.14
C LEU A 122 -11.57 -7.86 -10.79
N ARG A 123 -10.60 -8.31 -9.99
CA ARG A 123 -9.40 -9.02 -10.44
C ARG A 123 -9.44 -10.52 -10.16
N GLY A 124 -10.63 -11.07 -9.90
CA GLY A 124 -10.82 -12.50 -9.65
C GLY A 124 -10.31 -12.98 -8.30
N ARG A 125 -9.97 -12.07 -7.37
CA ARG A 125 -9.49 -12.40 -6.02
C ARG A 125 -10.59 -12.15 -4.99
N THR A 126 -11.42 -13.17 -4.76
CA THR A 126 -12.56 -13.12 -3.82
C THR A 126 -12.15 -13.29 -2.36
N SER A 127 -10.95 -13.80 -2.08
CA SER A 127 -10.41 -13.89 -0.72
C SER A 127 -8.93 -13.53 -0.71
N TRP A 128 -8.55 -12.73 0.29
CA TRP A 128 -7.15 -12.44 0.60
C TRP A 128 -6.83 -12.97 1.99
N GLN A 129 -5.56 -13.27 2.26
CA GLN A 129 -5.13 -13.66 3.61
C GLN A 129 -4.76 -12.44 4.48
N ASN A 130 -4.64 -11.26 3.87
CA ASN A 130 -4.17 -10.03 4.49
C ASN A 130 -5.14 -8.89 4.20
N THR A 131 -5.02 -7.79 4.94
CA THR A 131 -5.84 -6.58 4.74
C THR A 131 -4.92 -5.42 4.39
N LEU A 132 -5.30 -4.68 3.36
CA LEU A 132 -4.61 -3.46 2.98
C LEU A 132 -5.30 -2.26 3.64
N ASN A 133 -4.54 -1.54 4.46
CA ASN A 133 -5.01 -0.35 5.16
C ASN A 133 -4.48 0.90 4.45
N LEU A 134 -5.39 1.74 3.97
CA LEU A 134 -5.10 3.05 3.42
C LEU A 134 -5.35 4.10 4.50
N TRP A 135 -4.29 4.69 5.01
CA TRP A 135 -4.34 5.77 5.99
C TRP A 135 -4.21 7.12 5.31
N PHE A 136 -5.07 8.05 5.70
CA PHE A 136 -5.16 9.39 5.14
C PHE A 136 -5.56 10.37 6.24
N LEU A 137 -5.49 11.67 5.95
CA LEU A 137 -5.99 12.68 6.88
C LEU A 137 -7.51 12.60 6.95
N ASP A 138 -8.07 12.84 8.13
CA ASP A 138 -9.51 12.84 8.37
C ASP A 138 -10.22 13.76 7.34
N PRO A 139 -11.17 13.23 6.55
CA PRO A 139 -11.82 14.00 5.49
C PRO A 139 -12.71 15.13 6.03
N ASP A 140 -13.13 15.04 7.30
CA ASP A 140 -13.94 16.08 7.95
C ASP A 140 -13.08 17.23 8.49
N VAL A 141 -11.75 17.07 8.46
CA VAL A 141 -10.79 18.13 8.79
C VAL A 141 -10.26 18.76 7.51
N THR A 142 -10.15 20.10 7.49
CA THR A 142 -9.57 20.84 6.37
C THR A 142 -8.26 21.54 6.77
N PRO A 143 -7.12 20.83 6.79
CA PRO A 143 -5.83 21.42 7.11
C PRO A 143 -5.44 22.51 6.10
N ARG A 144 -4.66 23.49 6.56
CA ARG A 144 -4.02 24.47 5.67
C ARG A 144 -3.16 23.75 4.64
N ASN A 145 -3.21 24.22 3.39
CA ASN A 145 -2.40 23.71 2.27
C ASN A 145 -2.69 22.27 1.82
N ILE A 146 -3.81 21.67 2.24
CA ILE A 146 -4.22 20.37 1.71
C ILE A 146 -4.61 20.49 0.22
N THR A 147 -4.07 19.60 -0.61
CA THR A 147 -4.33 19.56 -2.06
C THR A 147 -4.70 18.15 -2.51
N THR A 148 -5.26 18.03 -3.72
CA THR A 148 -5.49 16.72 -4.35
C THR A 148 -4.16 15.99 -4.52
N ASN A 149 -4.12 14.72 -4.11
CA ASN A 149 -2.90 13.93 -4.12
C ASN A 149 -2.43 13.66 -5.56
N GLN A 150 -1.32 14.29 -5.95
CA GLN A 150 -0.78 14.19 -7.31
C GLN A 150 -0.13 12.82 -7.61
N ALA A 151 0.29 12.08 -6.58
CA ALA A 151 0.84 10.74 -6.75
C ALA A 151 -0.23 9.70 -7.09
N ILE A 152 -1.50 10.05 -6.84
CA ILE A 152 -2.67 9.23 -7.13
C ILE A 152 -3.37 9.74 -8.40
N HIS A 153 -3.70 11.04 -8.42
CA HIS A 153 -4.57 11.66 -9.42
C HIS A 153 -3.81 12.41 -10.53
N GLY A 154 -2.49 12.54 -10.45
CA GLY A 154 -1.69 13.35 -11.38
C GLY A 154 -1.53 12.76 -12.79
N THR A 155 -2.23 11.67 -13.12
CA THR A 155 -2.20 11.04 -14.45
C THR A 155 -3.61 10.65 -14.89
N ILE A 156 -3.88 10.61 -16.20
CA ILE A 156 -5.17 10.17 -16.76
C ILE A 156 -4.96 8.91 -17.62
N PRO A 157 -5.74 7.82 -17.44
CA PRO A 157 -6.52 7.53 -16.22
C PRO A 157 -5.61 7.52 -14.97
N THR A 158 -6.20 7.69 -13.79
CA THR A 158 -5.45 7.71 -12.52
C THR A 158 -4.78 6.37 -12.28
N LEU A 159 -3.67 6.36 -11.53
CA LEU A 159 -2.82 5.16 -11.39
C LEU A 159 -3.52 3.97 -10.70
N ILE A 160 -4.64 4.27 -10.04
CA ILE A 160 -5.42 3.40 -9.18
C ILE A 160 -6.95 3.63 -9.35
N GLY A 161 -7.35 4.27 -10.46
CA GLY A 161 -8.75 4.69 -10.66
C GLY A 161 -9.74 3.53 -10.80
N ASP A 162 -9.25 2.36 -11.17
CA ASP A 162 -10.02 1.13 -11.27
C ASP A 162 -10.11 0.37 -9.94
N THR A 163 -9.43 0.82 -8.88
CA THR A 163 -9.29 0.02 -7.66
C THR A 163 -9.60 0.77 -6.36
N TRP A 164 -9.17 2.04 -6.18
CA TRP A 164 -9.39 2.78 -4.91
C TRP A 164 -10.76 3.48 -4.86
N GLY A 165 -11.64 3.15 -5.81
CA GLY A 165 -12.94 3.77 -6.04
C GLY A 165 -12.88 5.20 -6.56
N GLU A 166 -14.04 5.84 -6.69
CA GLU A 166 -14.20 7.21 -7.20
C GLU A 166 -13.77 8.30 -6.20
N PHE A 167 -13.10 7.92 -5.11
CA PHE A 167 -12.73 8.85 -4.05
C PHE A 167 -11.59 9.79 -4.48
N ILE A 168 -11.81 11.09 -4.32
CA ILE A 168 -10.76 12.09 -4.55
C ILE A 168 -9.89 12.21 -3.30
N TRP A 169 -8.85 11.37 -3.27
CA TRP A 169 -7.77 11.46 -2.28
C TRP A 169 -7.12 12.86 -2.23
N LYS A 170 -7.32 13.56 -1.11
CA LYS A 170 -6.64 14.80 -0.75
C LYS A 170 -5.61 14.53 0.35
N GLY A 171 -4.53 15.29 0.35
CA GLY A 171 -3.47 15.13 1.33
C GLY A 171 -2.60 13.88 1.11
N PRO A 172 -1.60 13.68 1.96
CA PRO A 172 -0.75 12.49 1.92
C PRO A 172 -1.57 11.23 2.23
N VAL A 173 -1.20 10.11 1.59
CA VAL A 173 -1.81 8.79 1.84
C VAL A 173 -0.72 7.77 2.07
N VAL A 174 -0.93 6.84 2.98
CA VAL A 174 0.00 5.73 3.27
C VAL A 174 -0.75 4.41 3.19
N ALA A 175 -0.25 3.50 2.36
CA ALA A 175 -0.76 2.14 2.24
C ALA A 175 0.13 1.17 3.05
N VAL A 176 -0.47 0.47 4.01
CA VAL A 176 0.22 -0.52 4.86
C VAL A 176 -0.51 -1.87 4.83
N MET A 177 0.23 -2.96 4.95
CA MET A 177 -0.34 -4.30 4.99
C MET A 177 -0.51 -4.82 6.42
N ARG A 178 -1.65 -5.47 6.69
CA ARG A 178 -1.96 -6.15 7.93
C ARG A 178 -2.17 -7.63 7.68
N LYS A 179 -1.70 -8.48 8.60
CA LYS A 179 -1.87 -9.93 8.54
C LYS A 179 -3.27 -10.33 8.97
N GLY A 180 -3.97 -11.12 8.16
CA GLY A 180 -5.34 -11.55 8.41
C GLY A 180 -6.41 -10.65 7.78
N THR A 181 -7.64 -11.17 7.76
CA THR A 181 -8.87 -10.50 7.27
C THR A 181 -9.92 -10.29 8.36
N GLY A 182 -9.56 -10.51 9.63
CA GLY A 182 -10.45 -10.22 10.75
C GLY A 182 -10.86 -8.75 10.80
N TYR A 183 -11.90 -8.45 11.58
CA TYR A 183 -12.42 -7.08 11.77
C TYR A 183 -11.30 -6.07 12.11
N GLU A 184 -10.34 -6.50 12.94
CA GLU A 184 -9.15 -5.71 13.30
C GLU A 184 -7.87 -6.55 13.17
N PRO A 185 -7.20 -6.55 12.01
CA PRO A 185 -5.96 -7.27 11.82
C PRO A 185 -4.83 -6.54 12.59
N ARG A 186 -4.40 -7.14 13.70
CA ARG A 186 -3.51 -6.51 14.71
C ARG A 186 -2.02 -6.50 14.35
N HIS A 187 -1.59 -7.35 13.42
CA HIS A 187 -0.18 -7.54 13.07
C HIS A 187 0.13 -6.94 11.71
N SER A 188 1.28 -6.29 11.58
CA SER A 188 1.77 -5.76 10.30
C SER A 188 2.56 -6.83 9.53
N THR A 189 2.61 -6.66 8.22
CA THR A 189 3.50 -7.41 7.32
C THR A 189 3.95 -6.48 6.21
N ASP A 190 4.96 -6.88 5.44
CA ASP A 190 5.42 -6.07 4.31
C ASP A 190 4.34 -5.98 3.22
N ILE A 191 4.10 -4.78 2.72
CA ILE A 191 3.24 -4.58 1.55
C ILE A 191 3.89 -5.16 0.29
N THR A 192 3.07 -5.66 -0.62
CA THR A 192 3.51 -6.20 -1.91
C THR A 192 2.99 -5.35 -3.07
N LEU A 193 3.58 -5.51 -4.26
CA LEU A 193 3.05 -4.88 -5.47
C LEU A 193 1.70 -5.44 -5.89
N THR A 194 1.40 -6.69 -5.55
CA THR A 194 0.04 -7.22 -5.69
C THR A 194 -0.94 -6.43 -4.80
N ALA A 195 -0.57 -6.13 -3.55
CA ALA A 195 -1.37 -5.31 -2.65
C ALA A 195 -1.66 -3.93 -3.24
N TYR A 196 -0.63 -3.29 -3.78
CA TYR A 196 -0.78 -1.97 -4.41
C TYR A 196 -1.82 -1.96 -5.52
N ARG A 197 -2.01 -3.10 -6.21
CA ARG A 197 -3.03 -3.28 -7.25
C ARG A 197 -4.37 -3.79 -6.74
N ASP A 198 -4.42 -4.26 -5.50
CA ASP A 198 -5.64 -4.71 -4.84
C ASP A 198 -6.35 -3.61 -4.07
N ALA A 199 -5.62 -2.65 -3.51
CA ALA A 199 -6.24 -1.41 -3.00
C ALA A 199 -6.98 -0.71 -4.11
#